data_AF-A0A923T029-F1
#
_entry.id   AF-A0A923T029-F1
#
_cell.length_a   1.000
_cell.length_b   1.000
_cell.length_c   1.000
_cell.angle_alpha   90.00
_cell.angle_beta   90.00
_cell.angle_gamma   90.00
#
_symmetry.space_group_name_H-M   'P 1'
#
loop_
_entity.id
_entity.type
_entity.pdbx_description
1 polymer ?
#
loop_
_entity_poly.entity_id
_entity_poly.type
_entity_poly.pdbx_seq_one_letter_code
_entity_poly.pdbx_strand_id
1 'polypeptide(L)'
;MDYNGMGELAYARRYTNDACTNEEVVLAQEYFTFAPDGRALELVSGNASRTESDWVWLDGQPVAQFTDSYDAAGTYQGTTVTYLYADHLGTPR
;
A
#
# COMPACT_ATOMS: atom_id res chain seq x y z
N MET A 1 11.18 10.16 9.12
CA MET A 1 11.25 9.08 8.13
C MET A 1 11.88 7.94 8.87
N ASP A 2 11.13 6.85 8.99
CA ASP A 2 11.52 5.73 9.84
C ASP A 2 12.05 4.61 8.94
N TYR A 3 12.74 3.64 9.53
CA TYR A 3 13.26 2.49 8.80
C TYR A 3 12.67 1.21 9.41
N ASN A 4 12.33 0.22 8.58
CA ASN A 4 11.82 -1.06 9.07
C ASN A 4 12.97 -1.94 9.63
N GLY A 5 12.63 -3.12 10.17
CA GLY A 5 13.60 -4.06 10.72
C GLY A 5 14.65 -4.60 9.72
N MET A 6 14.46 -4.33 8.43
CA MET A 6 15.37 -4.68 7.33
C MET A 6 16.20 -3.49 6.84
N GLY A 7 16.03 -2.30 7.43
CA GLY A 7 16.75 -1.07 7.05
C GLY A 7 16.16 -0.36 5.84
N GLU A 8 14.94 -0.69 5.43
CA GLU A 8 14.23 -0.07 4.31
C GLU A 8 13.43 1.14 4.80
N LEU A 9 13.24 2.14 3.93
CA LEU A 9 12.50 3.36 4.31
C LEU A 9 11.02 3.00 4.53
N ALA A 10 10.46 3.46 5.64
CA ALA A 10 9.08 3.20 6.03
C ALA A 10 8.32 4.50 6.32
N TYR A 11 7.05 4.54 5.91
CA TYR A 11 6.15 5.66 6.16
C TYR A 11 4.78 5.14 6.57
N ALA A 12 4.18 5.74 7.60
CA ALA A 12 2.82 5.43 8.03
C ALA A 12 1.91 6.64 7.87
N ARG A 13 0.69 6.40 7.37
CA ARG A 13 -0.35 7.41 7.22
C ARG A 13 -1.63 6.92 7.90
N ARG A 14 -2.22 7.77 8.75
CA ARG A 14 -3.47 7.46 9.46
C ARG A 14 -4.55 8.44 9.00
N TYR A 15 -5.72 7.90 8.69
CA TYR A 15 -6.92 8.65 8.35
C TYR A 15 -7.90 8.54 9.51
N THR A 16 -8.33 9.68 10.02
CA THR A 16 -9.32 9.74 11.10
C THR A 16 -10.48 10.63 10.72
N ASN A 17 -11.66 10.36 11.29
CA ASN A 17 -12.72 11.36 11.37
C ASN A 17 -12.86 11.82 12.82
N ASP A 18 -13.17 13.11 12.99
CA ASP A 18 -13.77 13.58 14.22
C ASP A 18 -15.25 13.27 14.11
N ALA A 19 -15.69 12.20 14.77
CA ALA A 19 -17.11 12.06 15.04
C ALA A 19 -17.51 13.23 15.94
N CYS A 20 -18.69 13.83 15.69
CA CYS A 20 -19.26 14.90 16.53
C CYS A 20 -19.53 14.50 18.00
N THR A 21 -18.99 13.36 18.44
CA THR A 21 -19.06 12.72 19.75
C THR A 21 -17.77 12.87 20.57
N ASN A 22 -16.78 13.65 20.10
CA ASN A 22 -15.43 13.78 20.70
C ASN A 22 -14.65 12.46 20.76
N GLU A 23 -14.96 11.52 19.86
CA GLU A 23 -14.27 10.24 19.73
C GLU A 23 -13.61 10.16 18.35
N GLU A 24 -12.29 10.01 18.32
CA GLU A 24 -11.52 9.89 17.08
C GLU A 24 -11.70 8.48 16.51
N VAL A 25 -12.36 8.36 15.35
CA VAL A 25 -12.50 7.07 14.68
C VAL A 25 -11.42 6.96 13.60
N VAL A 26 -10.60 5.91 13.68
CA VAL A 26 -9.68 5.57 12.60
C VAL A 26 -10.48 5.02 11.44
N LEU A 27 -10.31 5.61 10.26
CA LEU A 27 -10.95 5.17 9.02
C LEU A 27 -10.07 4.18 8.27
N ALA A 28 -8.76 4.47 8.21
CA ALA A 28 -7.75 3.63 7.58
C ALA A 28 -6.37 3.95 8.15
N GLN A 29 -5.49 2.96 8.14
CA GLN A 29 -4.07 3.14 8.38
C GLN A 29 -3.30 2.45 7.26
N GLU A 30 -2.28 3.15 6.76
CA GLU A 30 -1.41 2.69 5.70
C GLU A 30 0.02 2.66 6.17
N TYR A 31 0.74 1.61 5.77
CA TYR A 31 2.16 1.42 6.01
C TYR A 31 2.83 1.15 4.67
N PHE A 32 3.82 1.97 4.34
CA PHE A 32 4.59 1.88 3.11
C PHE A 32 6.01 1.44 3.43
N THR A 33 6.53 0.54 2.59
CA THR A 33 7.94 0.15 2.57
C THR A 33 8.53 0.53 1.21
N PHE A 34 9.74 1.09 1.20
CA PHE A 34 10.43 1.50 -0.01
C PHE A 34 11.84 0.93 -0.09
N ALA A 35 12.27 0.62 -1.31
CA ALA A 35 13.65 0.30 -1.62
C ALA A 35 14.58 1.50 -1.30
N PRO A 36 15.89 1.27 -1.16
CA PRO A 36 16.86 2.36 -0.89
C PRO A 36 16.87 3.48 -1.93
N ASP A 37 16.43 3.20 -3.16
CA ASP A 37 16.31 4.16 -4.25
C ASP A 37 14.95 4.90 -4.29
N GLY A 38 14.08 4.66 -3.30
CA GLY A 38 12.78 5.32 -3.14
C GLY A 38 11.62 4.65 -3.87
N ARG A 39 11.84 3.51 -4.54
CA ARG A 39 10.75 2.75 -5.18
C ARG A 39 9.86 2.08 -4.12
N ALA A 40 8.55 2.17 -4.28
CA ALA A 40 7.60 1.50 -3.39
C ALA A 40 7.72 -0.02 -3.55
N LEU A 41 7.84 -0.74 -2.43
CA LEU A 41 7.89 -2.20 -2.40
C LEU A 41 6.56 -2.78 -1.95
N GLU A 42 6.04 -2.28 -0.83
CA GLU A 42 4.84 -2.80 -0.17
C GLU A 42 3.97 -1.65 0.37
N LEU A 43 2.66 -1.81 0.30
CA LEU A 43 1.65 -1.03 1.00
C LEU A 43 0.71 -1.97 1.72
N VAL A 44 0.69 -1.87 3.04
CA VAL A 44 -0.35 -2.47 3.87
C VAL A 44 -1.34 -1.40 4.25
N SER A 45 -2.59 -1.53 3.80
CA SER A 45 -3.70 -0.65 4.18
C SER A 45 -4.74 -1.43 4.95
N GLY A 46 -5.29 -0.86 6.03
CA GLY A 46 -6.39 -1.49 6.70
C GLY A 46 -6.99 -0.71 7.87
N ASN A 47 -8.18 -1.15 8.24
CA ASN A 47 -8.86 -0.79 9.49
C ASN A 47 -9.71 -1.96 9.96
N ALA A 48 -10.84 -2.21 9.30
CA ALA A 48 -11.67 -3.39 9.50
C ALA A 48 -11.47 -4.48 8.45
N SER A 49 -10.85 -4.17 7.31
CA SER A 49 -10.40 -5.15 6.32
C SER A 49 -9.03 -4.69 5.84
N ARG A 50 -8.19 -5.64 5.46
CA ARG A 50 -6.78 -5.39 5.17
C ARG A 50 -6.52 -5.69 3.71
N THR A 51 -5.73 -4.83 3.08
CA THR A 51 -5.15 -5.07 1.77
C THR A 51 -3.64 -4.95 1.86
N GLU A 52 -2.93 -5.91 1.28
CA GLU A 52 -1.48 -5.84 1.06
C GLU A 52 -1.26 -5.63 -0.44
N SER A 53 -0.40 -4.69 -0.80
CA SER A 53 -0.08 -4.42 -2.20
C SER A 53 1.43 -4.41 -2.43
N ASP A 54 1.87 -5.19 -3.41
CA ASP A 54 3.27 -5.32 -3.80
C ASP A 54 3.49 -4.85 -5.24
N TRP A 55 4.61 -4.18 -5.49
CA TRP A 55 4.94 -3.67 -6.82
C TRP A 55 6.07 -4.43 -7.49
N VAL A 56 5.88 -4.73 -8.78
CA VAL A 56 6.93 -5.24 -9.66
C VAL A 56 7.51 -4.08 -10.45
N TRP A 57 8.82 -3.95 -10.41
CA TRP A 57 9.56 -2.91 -11.12
C TRP A 57 10.45 -3.51 -12.20
N LEU A 58 10.43 -2.92 -13.39
CA LEU A 58 11.33 -3.22 -14.49
C LEU A 58 11.94 -1.92 -14.99
N ASP A 59 13.26 -1.85 -15.11
CA ASP A 59 13.99 -0.67 -15.59
C ASP A 59 13.59 0.66 -14.92
N GLY A 60 13.30 0.61 -13.62
CA GLY A 60 12.91 1.78 -12.83
C GLY A 60 11.45 2.21 -12.97
N GLN A 61 10.62 1.48 -13.71
CA GLN A 61 9.18 1.73 -13.84
C GLN A 61 8.35 0.61 -13.20
N PRO A 62 7.22 0.93 -12.54
CA PRO A 62 6.32 -0.09 -12.02
C PRO A 62 5.53 -0.68 -13.19
N VAL A 63 5.57 -2.01 -13.34
CA VAL A 63 4.92 -2.72 -14.46
C VAL A 63 3.72 -3.56 -14.02
N ALA A 64 3.65 -3.90 -12.73
CA ALA A 64 2.51 -4.58 -12.16
C ALA A 64 2.39 -4.29 -10.67
N GLN A 65 1.17 -4.52 -10.16
CA GLN A 65 0.85 -4.52 -8.75
C GLN A 65 0.03 -5.78 -8.43
N PHE A 66 0.39 -6.48 -7.38
CA PHE A 66 -0.43 -7.51 -6.76
C PHE A 66 -1.13 -6.89 -5.56
N THR A 67 -2.42 -7.16 -5.39
CA THR A 67 -3.16 -6.74 -4.20
C THR A 67 -3.89 -7.93 -3.60
N ASP A 68 -3.44 -8.35 -2.43
CA ASP A 68 -4.10 -9.36 -1.61
C ASP A 68 -5.12 -8.70 -0.69
N SER A 69 -6.31 -9.28 -0.59
CA SER A 69 -7.39 -8.79 0.26
C SER A 69 -7.68 -9.79 1.38
N TYR A 70 -7.93 -9.27 2.57
CA TYR A 70 -8.25 -10.03 3.78
C TYR A 70 -9.49 -9.45 4.47
N ASP A 71 -10.31 -10.31 5.06
CA ASP A 71 -11.43 -9.87 5.89
C ASP A 71 -10.98 -9.35 7.27
N ALA A 72 -11.95 -8.95 8.09
CA ALA A 72 -11.73 -8.45 9.45
C ALA A 72 -11.08 -9.46 10.41
N ALA A 73 -11.20 -10.76 10.13
CA ALA A 73 -10.57 -11.82 10.91
C ALA A 73 -9.15 -12.13 10.39
N GLY A 74 -8.70 -11.49 9.31
CA GLY A 74 -7.43 -11.76 8.65
C GLY A 74 -7.48 -12.96 7.71
N THR A 75 -8.66 -13.44 7.33
CA THR A 75 -8.80 -14.53 6.36
C THR A 75 -8.58 -13.99 4.95
N TYR A 76 -7.68 -14.61 4.21
CA TYR A 76 -7.41 -14.29 2.81
C TYR A 76 -8.66 -14.50 1.94
N GLN A 77 -8.98 -13.49 1.14
CA GLN A 77 -10.16 -13.45 0.27
C GLN A 77 -9.81 -13.60 -1.21
N GLY A 78 -8.60 -13.17 -1.61
CA GLY A 78 -8.16 -13.28 -3.00
C GLY A 78 -7.07 -12.27 -3.36
N THR A 79 -6.48 -12.48 -4.54
CA THR A 79 -5.47 -11.60 -5.15
C THR A 79 -6.06 -10.97 -6.41
N THR A 80 -5.88 -9.66 -6.55
CA THR A 80 -6.07 -8.94 -7.81
C THR A 80 -4.71 -8.56 -8.38
N VAL A 81 -4.53 -8.72 -9.68
CA VAL A 81 -3.31 -8.28 -10.38
C VAL A 81 -3.66 -7.12 -11.30
N THR A 82 -2.98 -5.99 -11.11
CA THR A 82 -3.08 -4.83 -11.98
C THR A 82 -1.81 -4.73 -12.81
N TYR A 83 -1.92 -4.89 -14.12
CA TYR A 83 -0.80 -4.65 -15.04
C TYR A 83 -0.77 -3.17 -15.43
N LEU A 84 0.38 -2.53 -15.23
CA LEU A 84 0.59 -1.13 -15.55
C LEU A 84 1.23 -1.08 -16.94
N TYR A 85 0.44 -0.68 -17.94
CA TYR A 85 0.96 -0.42 -19.29
C TYR A 85 1.18 1.09 -19.45
N ALA A 86 2.43 1.46 -19.67
CA ALA A 86 2.77 2.83 -20.03
C ALA A 86 2.62 3.02 -21.55
N ASP A 87 2.02 4.12 -21.97
CA ASP A 87 2.09 4.53 -23.37
C ASP A 87 3.49 5.02 -23.76
N HIS A 88 3.68 5.40 -25.02
CA HIS A 88 4.96 5.90 -25.55
C HIS A 88 5.50 7.15 -24.82
N LEU A 89 4.70 7.80 -23.97
CA LEU A 89 5.09 8.95 -23.16
C LEU A 89 5.34 8.56 -21.70
N GLY A 90 5.31 7.27 -21.36
CA GLY A 90 5.48 6.80 -19.99
C GLY A 90 4.23 6.99 -19.12
N THR A 91 3.06 7.29 -19.72
CA THR A 91 1.84 7.56 -18.95
C THR A 91 0.98 6.30 -18.84
N PRO A 92 0.54 5.90 -17.62
CA PRO A 92 -0.39 4.78 -17.45
C PRO A 92 -1.74 5.06 -18.13
N ARG A 93 -2.34 4.06 -18.78
CA ARG A 93 -3.71 4.13 -19.35
C ARG A 93 -4.60 3.01 -18.85
#